data_AF-A0A819B433-F1
#
_entry.id   AF-A0A819B433-F1
#
_cell.length_a   1.000
_cell.length_b   1.000
_cell.length_c   1.000
_cell.angle_alpha   90.00
_cell.angle_beta   90.00
_cell.angle_gamma   90.00
#
_symmetry.space_group_name_H-M   'P 1'
#
loop_
_entity.id
_entity.type
_entity.pdbx_description
1 polymer ?
#
loop_
_entity_poly.entity_id
_entity_poly.type
_entity_poly.pdbx_seq_one_letter_code
_entity_poly.pdbx_strand_id
1 'polypeptide(L)' 'MNHLASASDFQRLNNAVLSNLNKITNNTNDLDVLVQKLGTQEDSEPLRDRYLRLQNDTKALIQQTNNIYKSKLFL' A
#
# COMPACT_ATOMS: atom_id res chain seq x y z
N MET A 1 6.51 -29.87 -19.82
CA MET A 1 7.24 -28.63 -19.47
C MET A 1 6.22 -27.63 -18.95
N ASN A 2 6.15 -27.30 -17.65
CA ASN A 2 5.28 -26.20 -17.16
C ASN A 2 5.61 -25.66 -15.75
N HIS A 3 6.72 -26.05 -15.12
CA HIS A 3 7.04 -25.58 -13.76
C HIS A 3 7.63 -24.16 -13.73
N LEU A 4 8.27 -23.70 -14.80
CA LEU A 4 8.95 -22.40 -14.86
C LEU A 4 8.00 -21.20 -14.91
N ALA A 5 6.82 -21.34 -15.54
CA ALA A 5 5.80 -20.29 -15.55
C ALA A 5 5.25 -19.99 -14.14
N SER A 6 5.10 -21.03 -13.32
CA SER A 6 4.60 -20.87 -11.93
C SER A 6 5.59 -20.15 -11.02
N ALA A 7 6.90 -20.37 -11.21
CA ALA A 7 7.96 -19.77 -10.40
C ALA A 7 8.18 -18.29 -10.76
N SER A 8 8.16 -17.95 -12.06
CA SER A 8 8.29 -16.56 -12.51
C SER A 8 7.07 -15.71 -12.14
N ASP A 9 5.86 -16.27 -12.27
CA ASP A 9 4.63 -15.61 -11.84
C ASP A 9 4.58 -15.43 -10.31
N PHE A 10 5.05 -16.43 -9.55
CA PHE A 10 5.21 -16.30 -8.10
C PHE A 10 6.19 -15.18 -7.73
N GLN A 11 7.37 -15.14 -8.35
CA GLN A 11 8.36 -14.09 -8.10
C GLN A 11 7.83 -12.70 -8.45
N ARG A 12 7.14 -12.55 -9.60
CA ARG A 12 6.52 -11.26 -9.99
C ARG A 12 5.52 -10.78 -8.95
N LEU A 13 4.64 -11.67 -8.49
CA LEU A 13 3.61 -11.35 -7.50
C LEU A 13 4.22 -11.08 -6.12
N ASN A 14 5.22 -11.85 -5.71
CA ASN A 14 5.94 -11.61 -4.46
C ASN A 14 6.64 -10.24 -4.46
N ASN A 15 7.29 -9.88 -5.57
CA ASN A 15 7.90 -8.56 -5.73
C ASN A 15 6.85 -7.43 -5.70
N ALA A 16 5.67 -7.65 -6.29
CA ALA A 16 4.56 -6.70 -6.22
C ALA A 16 4.06 -6.51 -4.78
N VAL A 17 3.91 -7.60 -4.01
CA VAL A 17 3.53 -7.54 -2.59
C VAL A 17 4.59 -6.78 -1.78
N LEU A 18 5.87 -7.10 -1.93
CA LEU A 18 6.94 -6.39 -1.23
C LEU A 18 6.97 -4.90 -1.56
N SER A 19 6.77 -4.54 -2.84
CA SER A 19 6.67 -3.15 -3.26
C SER A 19 5.48 -2.44 -2.60
N ASN A 20 4.32 -3.10 -2.55
CA ASN A 20 3.12 -2.55 -1.91
C ASN A 20 3.32 -2.38 -0.39
N LEU A 21 3.93 -3.36 0.29
CA LEU A 21 4.22 -3.28 1.72
C LEU A 21 5.17 -2.11 2.03
N ASN A 22 6.23 -1.93 1.25
CA ASN A 22 7.15 -0.80 1.43
C ASN A 22 6.42 0.55 1.25
N LYS A 23 5.53 0.66 0.26
CA LYS A 23 4.71 1.86 0.06
C LYS A 23 3.73 2.10 1.20
N ILE A 24 3.08 1.05 1.70
CA ILE A 24 2.19 1.13 2.87
C ILE A 24 2.97 1.67 4.07
N THR A 25 4.15 1.11 4.37
CA THR A 25 5.00 1.58 5.48
C THR A 25 5.36 3.07 5.34
N ASN A 26 5.77 3.49 4.15
CA ASN A 26 6.10 4.90 3.91
C ASN A 26 4.87 5.80 4.10
N ASN A 27 3.72 5.41 3.54
CA ASN A 27 2.49 6.18 3.68
C ASN A 27 2.03 6.25 5.14
N THR A 28 2.16 5.18 5.93
CA THR A 28 1.79 5.20 7.35
C THR A 28 2.69 6.13 8.16
N ASN A 29 3.98 6.20 7.84
CA ASN A 29 4.90 7.15 8.47
C ASN A 29 4.53 8.61 8.13
N ASP A 30 4.22 8.89 6.87
CA ASP A 30 3.76 10.21 6.44
C ASP A 30 2.42 10.59 7.08
N LEU A 31 1.48 9.64 7.18
CA LEU A 31 0.20 9.84 7.83
C LEU A 31 0.37 10.19 9.32
N ASP A 32 1.29 9.51 10.03
CA ASP A 32 1.57 9.81 11.44
C ASP A 32 2.05 11.26 11.63
N VAL A 33 2.96 11.72 10.76
CA VAL A 33 3.43 13.12 10.77
C VAL A 33 2.30 14.10 10.44
N LEU A 34 1.43 13.77 9.49
CA LEU A 34 0.31 14.65 9.11
C LEU A 34 -0.75 14.73 10.21
N VAL A 35 -1.06 13.61 10.87
CA VAL A 35 -2.04 13.56 11.98
C VAL A 35 -1.62 14.46 13.13
N GLN A 36 -0.31 14.54 13.44
CA GLN A 36 0.20 15.44 14.48
C GLN A 36 -0.03 16.92 14.17
N LYS A 37 -0.28 17.27 12.90
CA LYS A 37 -0.52 18.65 12.44
C LYS A 37 -2.00 18.98 12.24
N LEU A 38 -2.86 17.97 12.18
CA LEU A 38 -4.32 18.17 12.05
C LEU A 38 -4.89 18.71 13.38
N GLY A 39 -5.76 19.72 13.29
CA GLY A 39 -6.33 20.39 14.46
C GLY A 39 -5.37 21.30 15.22
N THR A 40 -4.13 21.49 14.75
CA THR A 40 -3.17 22.44 15.31
C THR A 40 -3.16 23.75 14.52
N GLN A 41 -2.31 24.70 14.92
CA GLN A 41 -2.10 25.95 14.15
C GLN A 41 -1.46 25.71 12.77
N GLU A 42 -0.87 24.53 12.55
CA GLU A 42 -0.31 24.12 11.25
C GLU A 42 -1.34 23.44 10.35
N ASP A 43 -2.55 23.21 10.85
CA ASP A 43 -3.63 22.58 10.07
C ASP A 43 -4.03 23.50 8.90
N SER A 44 -4.08 22.91 7.71
CA SER A 44 -4.41 23.62 6.48
C SER A 44 -5.09 22.68 5.49
N GLU A 45 -5.88 23.25 4.59
CA GLU A 45 -6.56 22.50 3.53
C GLU A 45 -5.59 21.62 2.70
N PRO A 46 -4.41 22.11 2.26
CA PRO A 46 -3.45 21.26 1.54
C PRO A 46 -2.93 20.07 2.36
N LEU A 47 -2.83 20.23 3.68
CA LEU A 47 -2.39 19.18 4.60
C LEU A 47 -3.46 18.08 4.71
N ARG A 48 -4.72 18.49 4.89
CA ARG A 48 -5.89 17.59 4.90
C ARG A 48 -6.04 16.85 3.59
N ASP A 49 -5.87 17.54 2.47
CA ASP A 49 -5.90 16.92 1.14
C ASP A 49 -4.78 15.90 0.96
N ARG A 50 -3.57 16.20 1.43
CA ARG A 50 -2.45 15.24 1.41
C ARG A 50 -2.75 14.03 2.27
N TYR A 51 -3.30 14.24 3.47
CA TYR A 51 -3.72 13.17 4.36
C TYR A 51 -4.76 12.26 3.69
N LEU A 52 -5.80 12.83 3.08
CA LEU A 52 -6.84 12.07 2.39
C LEU A 52 -6.29 11.27 1.20
N ARG A 53 -5.40 11.86 0.40
CA ARG A 53 -4.72 11.14 -0.70
C ARG A 53 -3.92 9.95 -0.19
N LEU A 54 -3.06 10.15 0.80
CA LEU A 54 -2.24 9.08 1.37
C LEU A 54 -3.08 7.98 2.02
N GLN A 55 -4.17 8.34 2.70
CA GLN A 55 -5.10 7.38 3.28
C GLN A 55 -5.74 6.51 2.18
N ASN A 56 -6.24 7.13 1.11
CA ASN A 56 -6.86 6.42 -0.01
C ASN A 56 -5.86 5.52 -0.74
N ASP A 57 -4.66 6.00 -1.00
CA ASP A 57 -3.58 5.23 -1.64
C ASP A 57 -3.20 4.02 -0.77
N THR A 58 -3.07 4.22 0.54
CA THR A 58 -2.76 3.13 1.49
C THR A 58 -3.85 2.06 1.47
N LYS A 59 -5.13 2.46 1.47
CA LYS A 59 -6.26 1.53 1.38
C LYS A 59 -6.24 0.75 0.07
N ALA A 60 -5.96 1.40 -1.05
CA ALA A 60 -5.88 0.75 -2.35
C ALA A 60 -4.72 -0.28 -2.40
N LEU A 61 -3.56 0.07 -1.86
CA LEU A 61 -2.41 -0.85 -1.77
C LEU A 61 -2.71 -2.07 -0.90
N ILE A 62 -3.39 -1.89 0.24
CA ILE A 62 -3.82 -3.01 1.09
C ILE A 62 -4.78 -3.93 0.33
N GLN A 63 -5.75 -3.37 -0.39
CA GLN A 63 -6.68 -4.15 -1.21
C GLN A 63 -5.95 -4.94 -2.31
N GLN A 64 -5.01 -4.30 -3.02
CA GLN A 64 -4.20 -4.97 -4.03
C GLN A 64 -3.36 -6.12 -3.44
N THR A 65 -2.70 -5.89 -2.32
CA THR A 65 -1.93 -6.91 -1.60
C THR A 65 -2.80 -8.09 -1.19
N ASN A 66 -3.97 -7.81 -0.62
CA ASN A 66 -4.94 -8.85 -0.26
C ASN A 66 -5.43 -9.64 -1.48
N ASN A 67 -5.66 -8.97 -2.62
CA ASN A 67 -6.07 -9.63 -3.86
C ASN A 67 -4.98 -10.54 -4.41
N ILE A 68 -3.71 -10.12 -4.35
CA ILE A 68 -2.57 -10.97 -4.75
C ILE A 68 -2.51 -12.23 -3.87
N TYR A 69 -2.64 -12.09 -2.54
CA TYR A 69 -2.66 -13.24 -1.63
C TYR A 69 -3.86 -14.17 -1.88
N LYS A 70 -5.07 -13.61 -2.06
CA LYS A 70 -6.28 -14.39 -2.34
C LYS A 70 -6.18 -15.15 -3.67
N SER A 71 -5.62 -14.54 -4.72
CA SER A 71 -5.40 -15.21 -6.00
C SER A 71 -4.44 -16.41 -5.94
N LYS A 72 -3.70 -16.58 -4.83
CA LYS A 72 -2.82 -17.73 -4.56
C LYS A 72 -3.44 -18.78 -3.63
N LEU A 73 -4.52 -18.45 -2.91
CA LEU A 73 -5.14 -19.32 -1.91
C LEU A 73 -6.30 -20.17 -2.46
N PHE A 74 -6.78 -19.87 -3.66
CA PHE A 74 -7.72 -20.73 -4.39
C PHE A 74 -6.97 -21.43 -5.53
N LEU A 75 -6.34 -22.56 -5.19
CA LEU A 75 -6.12 -23.68 -6.11
C LEU A 75 -7.47 -24.38 -6.37
#